data_AF-A0A534K6A5-F1
#
_entry.id   AF-A0A534K6A5-F1
#
_cell.length_a   1.000
_cell.length_b   1.000
_cell.length_c   1.000
_cell.angle_alpha   90.00
_cell.angle_beta   90.00
_cell.angle_gamma   90.00
#
_symmetry.space_group_name_H-M   'P 1'
#
loop_
_entity.id
_entity.type
_entity.pdbx_description
1 polymer ?
#
loop_
_entity_poly.entity_id
_entity_poly.type
_entity_poly.pdbx_seq_one_letter_code
_entity_poly.pdbx_strand_id
1 'polypeptide(L)'
;DEIANSSRVGRKEIGRTYRFMTRELKLKLMPTHPQDYVQRFCSELKLSGEVQSKAIEVLKEAADRELTSGRGPTGVAAAAIYIASILCNERRTQREVAEVAGVTEVTIRNRYKELTEKLGIKVEL
;
A
#
# COMPACT_ATOMS: atom_id res chain seq x y z
N ASP A 1 8.56 8.96 0.20
CA ASP A 1 9.95 8.78 -0.28
C ASP A 1 10.15 9.39 -1.66
N GLU A 2 9.16 9.31 -2.57
CA GLU A 2 9.18 9.96 -3.88
C GLU A 2 9.64 11.43 -3.89
N ILE A 3 9.01 12.30 -3.08
CA ILE A 3 9.39 13.72 -3.02
C ILE A 3 10.85 13.91 -2.54
N ALA A 4 11.35 13.04 -1.67
CA ALA A 4 12.74 13.09 -1.24
C ALA A 4 13.69 12.64 -2.36
N ASN A 5 13.34 11.58 -3.09
CA ASN A 5 14.13 11.06 -4.22
C ASN A 5 14.17 12.04 -5.40
N SER A 6 13.09 12.80 -5.62
CA SER A 6 12.99 13.81 -6.69
C SER A 6 13.43 15.21 -6.26
N SER A 7 13.93 15.39 -5.02
CA SER A 7 14.40 16.69 -4.53
C SER A 7 15.83 16.60 -3.97
N ARG A 8 16.43 17.75 -3.68
CA ARG A 8 17.73 17.84 -3.00
C ARG A 8 17.61 17.82 -1.48
N VAL A 9 16.43 17.51 -0.95
CA VAL A 9 16.11 17.64 0.48
C VAL A 9 15.80 16.27 1.08
N GLY A 10 16.39 16.00 2.26
CA GLY A 10 16.17 14.74 2.96
C GLY A 10 14.74 14.56 3.48
N ARG A 11 14.27 13.32 3.53
CA ARG A 11 12.92 12.95 4.02
C ARG A 11 12.55 13.57 5.37
N LYS A 12 13.51 13.62 6.31
CA LYS A 12 13.29 14.16 7.66
C LYS A 12 12.96 15.65 7.63
N GLU A 13 13.63 16.40 6.77
CA GLU A 13 13.43 17.85 6.62
C GLU A 13 12.12 18.14 5.91
N ILE A 14 11.82 17.44 4.81
CA ILE A 14 10.51 17.50 4.14
C ILE A 14 9.39 17.25 5.14
N GLY A 15 9.50 16.21 5.97
CA GLY A 15 8.48 15.89 6.98
C GLY A 15 8.33 16.97 8.07
N ARG A 16 9.42 17.65 8.46
CA ARG A 16 9.37 18.76 9.42
C ARG A 16 8.68 19.98 8.81
N THR A 17 9.09 20.38 7.61
CA THR A 17 8.54 21.54 6.91
C THR A 17 7.07 21.31 6.55
N TYR A 18 6.71 20.11 6.09
CA TYR A 18 5.33 19.72 5.84
C TYR A 18 4.46 19.91 7.08
N ARG A 19 4.86 19.35 8.24
CA ARG A 19 4.10 19.50 9.49
C ARG A 19 4.02 20.95 9.97
N PHE A 20 5.08 21.74 9.74
CA PHE A 20 5.07 23.16 10.05
C PHE A 20 4.05 23.90 9.19
N MET A 21 4.15 23.77 7.87
CA MET A 21 3.22 24.44 6.93
C MET A 21 1.77 24.05 7.17
N THR A 22 1.47 22.76 7.40
CA THR A 22 0.09 22.31 7.59
C THR A 22 -0.53 22.88 8.86
N ARG A 23 0.27 23.05 9.92
CA ARG A 23 -0.15 23.70 11.17
C ARG A 23 -0.35 25.21 10.98
N GLU A 24 0.63 25.91 10.42
CA GLU A 24 0.57 27.37 10.27
C GLU A 24 -0.57 27.78 9.32
N LEU A 25 -0.77 27.04 8.24
CA LEU A 25 -1.82 27.30 7.24
C LEU A 25 -3.18 26.67 7.61
N LYS A 26 -3.29 26.01 8.77
CA LYS A 26 -4.51 25.32 9.24
C LYS A 26 -5.14 24.40 8.19
N LEU A 27 -4.29 23.69 7.44
CA LEU A 27 -4.75 22.80 6.37
C LEU A 27 -5.43 21.56 6.97
N LYS A 28 -6.68 21.31 6.57
CA LYS A 28 -7.35 20.03 6.84
C LYS A 28 -6.91 19.01 5.80
N LEU A 29 -5.88 18.25 6.15
CA LEU A 29 -5.43 17.13 5.35
C LEU A 29 -6.30 15.91 5.62
N MET A 30 -6.94 15.38 4.57
CA MET A 30 -7.60 14.09 4.67
C MET A 30 -6.56 12.97 4.65
N PRO A 31 -6.71 11.93 5.49
CA PRO A 31 -5.86 10.75 5.41
C PRO A 31 -6.01 10.09 4.03
N THR A 32 -4.91 9.62 3.46
CA THR A 32 -4.96 8.83 2.22
C THR A 32 -5.46 7.42 2.52
N HIS A 33 -6.28 6.89 1.63
CA HIS A 33 -6.83 5.54 1.74
C HIS A 33 -5.92 4.54 1.01
N PRO A 34 -5.81 3.28 1.47
CA PRO A 34 -5.05 2.25 0.75
C PRO A 34 -5.44 2.12 -0.74
N GLN A 35 -6.73 2.29 -1.05
CA GLN A 35 -7.28 2.21 -2.39
C GLN A 35 -6.66 3.23 -3.36
N ASP A 36 -6.29 4.41 -2.86
CA ASP A 36 -5.71 5.50 -3.67
C ASP A 36 -4.36 5.10 -4.31
N TYR A 37 -3.69 4.09 -3.75
CA TYR A 37 -2.39 3.62 -4.23
C TYR A 37 -2.48 2.49 -5.25
N VAL A 38 -3.63 1.79 -5.34
CA VAL A 38 -3.75 0.53 -6.09
C VAL A 38 -3.49 0.73 -7.58
N GLN A 39 -4.12 1.74 -8.20
CA GLN A 39 -3.97 2.00 -9.62
C GLN A 39 -2.51 2.25 -10.00
N ARG A 40 -1.81 3.10 -9.23
CA ARG A 40 -0.41 3.44 -9.49
C ARG A 40 0.50 2.22 -9.32
N PHE A 41 0.38 1.51 -8.20
CA PHE A 41 1.22 0.36 -7.90
C PHE A 41 1.00 -0.78 -8.91
N CYS A 42 -0.24 -1.08 -9.29
CA CYS A 42 -0.52 -2.07 -10.34
C CYS A 42 0.06 -1.66 -11.70
N SER A 43 0.00 -0.36 -12.04
CA SER A 43 0.60 0.15 -13.28
C SER A 43 2.13 -0.01 -13.29
N GLU A 44 2.80 0.36 -12.20
CA GLU A 44 4.26 0.21 -12.06
C GLU A 44 4.70 -1.26 -12.08
N LEU A 45 3.90 -2.16 -11.51
CA LEU A 45 4.12 -3.62 -11.51
C LEU A 45 3.67 -4.32 -12.81
N LYS A 46 3.11 -3.57 -13.77
CA LYS A 46 2.54 -4.08 -15.03
C LYS A 46 1.54 -5.21 -14.79
N LEU A 47 0.62 -5.01 -13.84
CA LEU A 47 -0.45 -5.94 -13.49
C LEU A 47 -1.73 -5.57 -14.24
N SER A 48 -2.54 -6.57 -14.56
CA SER A 48 -3.81 -6.34 -15.28
C SER A 48 -4.87 -5.61 -14.44
N GLY A 49 -5.92 -5.15 -15.12
CA GLY A 49 -7.11 -4.61 -14.47
C GLY A 49 -7.87 -5.64 -13.61
N GLU A 50 -7.68 -6.94 -13.87
CA GLU A 50 -8.24 -8.02 -13.04
C GLU A 50 -7.57 -8.03 -11.67
N VAL A 51 -6.23 -7.98 -11.63
CA VAL A 51 -5.46 -7.88 -10.38
C VAL A 51 -5.81 -6.59 -9.63
N GLN A 52 -5.95 -5.46 -10.34
CA GLN A 52 -6.34 -4.19 -9.75
C GLN A 52 -7.72 -4.29 -9.06
N SER A 53 -8.70 -4.87 -9.74
CA SER A 53 -10.05 -5.06 -9.21
C SER A 53 -10.05 -5.98 -8.00
N LYS A 54 -9.31 -7.10 -8.07
CA LYS A 54 -9.17 -8.05 -6.97
C LYS A 54 -8.49 -7.42 -5.75
N ALA A 55 -7.48 -6.58 -5.95
CA ALA A 55 -6.83 -5.85 -4.85
C ALA A 55 -7.79 -4.90 -4.15
N ILE A 56 -8.65 -4.20 -4.90
CA ILE A 56 -9.70 -3.32 -4.34
C ILE A 56 -10.71 -4.12 -3.53
N GLU A 57 -11.13 -5.31 -4.00
CA GLU A 57 -12.02 -6.20 -3.26
C GLU A 57 -11.41 -6.63 -1.92
N VAL A 58 -10.15 -7.07 -1.92
CA VAL A 58 -9.42 -7.45 -0.70
C VAL A 58 -9.33 -6.27 0.27
N LEU A 59 -9.07 -5.06 -0.22
CA LEU A 59 -9.01 -3.85 0.60
C LEU A 59 -10.38 -3.47 1.19
N LYS A 60 -11.45 -3.64 0.42
CA LYS A 60 -12.81 -3.38 0.88
C LYS A 60 -13.18 -4.35 2.01
N GLU A 61 -12.93 -5.63 1.82
CA GLU A 61 -13.19 -6.64 2.85
C GLU A 61 -12.33 -6.42 4.10
N ALA A 62 -11.06 -6.03 3.92
CA ALA A 62 -10.18 -5.66 5.03
C ALA A 62 -10.69 -4.44 5.81
N ALA A 63 -11.25 -3.44 5.12
CA ALA A 63 -11.84 -2.26 5.75
C ALA A 63 -13.11 -2.63 6.52
N ASP A 64 -13.98 -3.44 5.93
CA ASP A 64 -15.23 -3.90 6.55
C ASP A 64 -14.97 -4.72 7.83
N ARG A 65 -13.82 -5.39 7.92
CA ARG A 65 -13.35 -6.13 9.12
C ARG A 65 -12.40 -5.33 10.01
N GLU A 66 -12.28 -4.01 9.81
CA GLU A 66 -11.43 -3.09 10.58
C GLU A 66 -9.93 -3.45 10.62
N LEU A 67 -9.45 -4.21 9.63
CA LEU A 67 -8.05 -4.67 9.55
C LEU A 67 -7.10 -3.60 9.03
N THR A 68 -7.59 -2.45 8.58
CA THR A 68 -6.79 -1.36 8.01
C THR A 68 -6.39 -0.29 9.03
N SER A 69 -7.07 -0.22 10.18
CA SER A 69 -6.89 0.82 11.21
C SER A 69 -5.50 0.77 11.86
N GLY A 70 -4.88 1.93 12.05
CA GLY A 70 -3.54 2.06 12.67
C GLY A 70 -2.37 1.53 11.83
N ARG A 71 -2.61 1.11 10.59
CA ARG A 71 -1.59 0.62 9.66
C ARG A 71 -1.33 1.67 8.57
N GLY A 72 -0.09 1.74 8.11
CA GLY A 72 0.29 2.65 7.02
C GLY A 72 -0.41 2.25 5.71
N PRO A 73 -1.09 3.18 5.01
CA PRO A 73 -1.95 2.85 3.87
C PRO A 73 -1.20 2.22 2.70
N THR A 74 0.05 2.63 2.45
CA THR A 74 0.90 2.06 1.40
C THR A 74 1.21 0.58 1.64
N GLY A 75 1.50 0.20 2.89
CA GLY A 75 1.80 -1.19 3.24
C GLY A 75 0.58 -2.11 3.15
N VAL A 76 -0.60 -1.58 3.48
CA VAL A 76 -1.87 -2.32 3.35
C VAL A 76 -2.21 -2.51 1.86
N ALA A 77 -2.09 -1.47 1.04
CA ALA A 77 -2.28 -1.55 -0.40
C ALA A 77 -1.32 -2.55 -1.05
N ALA A 78 -0.03 -2.48 -0.71
CA ALA A 78 1.00 -3.40 -1.19
C ALA A 78 0.67 -4.86 -0.88
N ALA A 79 0.22 -5.16 0.34
CA ALA A 79 -0.16 -6.52 0.72
C ALA A 79 -1.38 -7.02 -0.05
N ALA A 80 -2.40 -6.18 -0.24
CA ALA A 80 -3.58 -6.54 -1.01
C ALA A 80 -3.24 -6.81 -2.49
N ILE A 81 -2.36 -6.00 -3.10
CA ILE A 81 -1.86 -6.23 -4.46
C ILE A 81 -1.07 -7.53 -4.55
N TYR A 82 -0.20 -7.81 -3.58
CA TYR A 82 0.56 -9.05 -3.54
C TYR A 82 -0.38 -10.27 -3.49
N ILE A 83 -1.40 -10.25 -2.62
CA ILE A 83 -2.44 -11.29 -2.54
C ILE A 83 -3.17 -11.44 -3.89
N ALA A 84 -3.68 -10.32 -4.42
CA ALA A 84 -4.42 -10.31 -5.69
C ALA A 84 -3.59 -10.85 -6.85
N SER A 85 -2.29 -10.52 -6.91
CA SER A 85 -1.38 -11.00 -7.94
C SER A 85 -1.24 -12.52 -7.93
N ILE A 86 -1.29 -13.15 -6.75
CA ILE A 86 -1.25 -14.61 -6.64
C ILE A 86 -2.60 -15.21 -7.05
N LEU A 87 -3.71 -14.63 -6.56
CA LEU A 87 -5.07 -15.12 -6.85
C LEU A 87 -5.44 -15.03 -8.34
N CYS A 88 -4.87 -14.07 -9.08
CA CYS A 88 -5.11 -13.90 -10.52
C CYS A 88 -3.99 -14.50 -11.39
N ASN A 89 -3.08 -15.29 -10.80
CA ASN A 89 -1.97 -15.95 -11.51
C ASN A 89 -1.00 -14.99 -12.23
N GLU A 90 -0.87 -13.76 -11.75
CA GLU A 90 0.06 -12.71 -12.22
C GLU A 90 1.11 -12.38 -11.14
N ARG A 91 1.65 -13.43 -10.53
CA ARG A 91 2.45 -13.32 -9.31
C ARG A 91 3.60 -12.33 -9.44
N ARG A 92 3.71 -11.47 -8.43
CA ARG A 92 4.91 -10.67 -8.15
C ARG A 92 5.58 -11.14 -6.87
N THR A 93 6.87 -10.91 -6.76
CA THR A 93 7.63 -11.15 -5.54
C THR A 93 7.34 -10.06 -4.50
N GLN A 94 7.50 -10.37 -3.22
CA GLN A 94 7.36 -9.36 -2.15
C GLN A 94 8.37 -8.23 -2.33
N ARG A 95 9.54 -8.50 -2.90
CA ARG A 95 10.56 -7.51 -3.21
C ARG A 95 10.09 -6.49 -4.24
N GLU A 96 9.55 -6.95 -5.38
CA GLU A 96 9.05 -6.05 -6.44
C GLU A 96 7.94 -5.15 -5.90
N VAL A 97 7.00 -5.72 -5.15
CA VAL A 97 5.89 -4.94 -4.57
C VAL A 97 6.40 -3.96 -3.50
N ALA A 98 7.40 -4.35 -2.70
CA ALA A 98 8.00 -3.49 -1.66
C ALA A 98 8.70 -2.27 -2.26
N GLU A 99 9.43 -2.47 -3.36
CA GLU A 99 10.13 -1.41 -4.08
C GLU A 99 9.17 -0.36 -4.62
N VAL A 100 8.11 -0.79 -5.33
CA VAL A 100 7.06 0.10 -5.87
C VAL A 100 6.32 0.85 -4.75
N ALA A 101 5.99 0.15 -3.66
CA ALA A 101 5.23 0.75 -2.57
C ALA A 101 6.08 1.60 -1.60
N GLY A 102 7.40 1.61 -1.75
CA GLY A 102 8.32 2.31 -0.84
C GLY A 102 8.27 1.78 0.59
N VAL A 103 8.06 0.47 0.77
CA VAL A 103 8.00 -0.20 2.08
C VAL A 103 9.03 -1.34 2.15
N THR A 104 9.15 -1.99 3.31
CA THR A 104 10.04 -3.16 3.44
C THR A 104 9.31 -4.46 3.07
N GLU A 105 10.03 -5.47 2.60
CA GLU A 105 9.47 -6.82 2.39
C GLU A 105 8.83 -7.39 3.65
N VAL A 106 9.41 -7.10 4.83
CA VAL A 106 8.87 -7.53 6.13
C VAL A 106 7.51 -6.88 6.40
N THR A 107 7.33 -5.62 6.01
CA THR A 107 6.02 -4.93 6.07
C THR A 107 4.99 -5.68 5.24
N ILE A 108 5.31 -6.02 3.99
CA ILE A 108 4.40 -6.77 3.11
C ILE A 108 4.11 -8.15 3.70
N ARG A 109 5.13 -8.89 4.13
CA ARG A 109 4.99 -10.23 4.69
C ARG A 109 4.06 -10.27 5.90
N ASN A 110 4.22 -9.33 6.83
CA ASN A 110 3.41 -9.27 8.04
C ASN A 110 1.94 -8.96 7.69
N ARG A 111 1.71 -8.05 6.75
CA ARG A 111 0.36 -7.64 6.34
C ARG A 111 -0.32 -8.69 5.47
N TYR A 112 0.43 -9.33 4.58
CA TYR A 112 -0.03 -10.49 3.81
C TYR A 112 -0.57 -11.57 4.74
N LYS A 113 0.23 -12.04 5.71
CA LYS A 113 -0.17 -13.10 6.65
C LYS A 113 -1.44 -12.73 7.41
N GLU A 114 -1.45 -11.52 7.95
CA GLU A 114 -2.58 -10.98 8.69
C GLU A 114 -3.87 -10.93 7.85
N LEU A 115 -3.79 -10.38 6.63
CA LEU A 115 -4.94 -10.30 5.73
C LEU A 115 -5.42 -11.69 5.31
N THR A 116 -4.52 -12.60 4.92
CA THR A 116 -4.92 -13.96 4.51
C THR A 116 -5.58 -14.73 5.64
N GLU A 117 -5.05 -14.61 6.87
CA GLU A 117 -5.60 -15.30 8.04
C GLU A 117 -6.97 -14.73 8.42
N LYS A 118 -7.07 -13.40 8.52
CA LYS A 118 -8.28 -12.73 9.00
C LYS A 118 -9.40 -12.68 7.97
N LEU A 119 -9.08 -12.74 6.68
CA LEU A 119 -10.06 -12.80 5.59
C LEU A 119 -10.38 -14.25 5.16
N GLY A 120 -9.59 -15.24 5.60
CA GLY A 120 -9.79 -16.64 5.21
C GLY A 120 -9.39 -16.92 3.76
N ILE A 121 -8.48 -16.11 3.21
CA ILE A 121 -8.01 -16.26 1.82
C ILE A 121 -7.01 -17.41 1.77
N LYS A 122 -7.33 -18.43 0.97
CA LYS A 122 -6.41 -19.52 0.66
C LYS A 122 -5.54 -19.11 -0.51
N VAL A 123 -4.25 -18.93 -0.25
CA VAL A 123 -3.26 -18.59 -1.26
C VAL A 123 -2.33 -19.79 -1.41
N GLU A 124 -2.33 -20.42 -2.57
CA GLU A 124 -1.36 -21.46 -2.91
C GLU A 124 -0.08 -20.79 -3.43
N LEU A 125 1.07 -21.17 -2.87
CA LEU A 125 2.38 -20.56 -3.14
C LEU A 125 3.13 -21.27 -4.27
#